data_AF-A0A443QHA0-F1
#
_entry.id   AF-A0A443QHA0-F1
#
_cell.length_a   1.000
_cell.length_b   1.000
_cell.length_c   1.000
_cell.angle_alpha   90.00
_cell.angle_beta   90.00
_cell.angle_gamma   90.00
#
_symmetry.space_group_name_H-M   'P 1'
#
loop_
_entity.id
_entity.type
_entity.pdbx_description
1 polymer ?
#
loop_
_entity_poly.entity_id
_entity_poly.type
_entity_poly.pdbx_seq_one_letter_code
_entity_poly.pdbx_strand_id
1 'polypeptide(L)'
;MKRILDNIKANLSQDFQNAFELLLKYDNLSFVCYLLNIVGYPRELIDWLEMFYERTSVYNQGFVDVVLSALVSDAGNENGFLIVQGGLSIITDSICALLRYKPRLNTIVTAIKPDNESGNIVLVTNKCIKKFKHVITTPTFKALNFIDVSEVGLSIGKRWALRVLNYKHHVKIAFEFKTKFWQNETKMDSKPIFGGSTFTDLSIRRIVYPSDRNDTSIHCRAGLISSS
;
A
#
# COMPACT_ATOMS: atom_id res chain seq x y z
N MET A 1 5.25 -21.37 -13.30
CA MET A 1 4.62 -20.21 -12.60
C MET A 1 3.11 -20.42 -12.40
N LYS A 2 2.31 -20.54 -13.47
CA LYS A 2 0.85 -20.77 -13.41
C LYS A 2 0.43 -21.83 -12.38
N ARG A 3 0.91 -23.07 -12.46
CA ARG A 3 0.43 -24.17 -11.60
C ARG A 3 0.57 -23.98 -10.06
N ILE A 4 1.61 -23.30 -9.57
CA ILE A 4 1.76 -23.03 -8.12
C ILE A 4 0.91 -21.84 -7.71
N LEU A 5 0.94 -20.75 -8.49
CA LEU A 5 0.11 -19.57 -8.25
C LEU A 5 -1.38 -19.87 -8.39
N ASP A 6 -1.78 -20.69 -9.36
CA ASP A 6 -3.16 -21.12 -9.60
C ASP A 6 -3.65 -22.03 -8.47
N ASN A 7 -2.78 -22.90 -7.94
CA ASN A 7 -3.09 -23.72 -6.77
C ASN A 7 -3.21 -22.87 -5.50
N ILE A 8 -2.31 -21.90 -5.31
CA ILE A 8 -2.39 -20.96 -4.19
C ILE A 8 -3.65 -20.09 -4.31
N LYS A 9 -3.97 -19.58 -5.50
CA LYS A 9 -5.20 -18.83 -5.81
C LYS A 9 -6.45 -19.64 -5.46
N ALA A 10 -6.54 -20.87 -5.98
CA ALA A 10 -7.70 -21.73 -5.74
C ALA A 10 -7.90 -22.03 -4.25
N ASN A 11 -6.81 -22.21 -3.50
CA ASN A 11 -6.87 -22.49 -2.07
C ASN A 11 -7.09 -21.23 -1.22
N LEU A 12 -6.59 -20.05 -1.60
CA LEU A 12 -6.75 -18.81 -0.81
C LEU A 12 -8.22 -18.41 -0.61
N SER A 13 -9.07 -18.67 -1.60
CA SER A 13 -10.51 -18.38 -1.53
C SER A 13 -11.28 -19.38 -0.65
N GLN A 14 -10.75 -20.59 -0.45
CA GLN A 14 -11.40 -21.64 0.34
C GLN A 14 -10.85 -21.71 1.76
N ASP A 15 -9.54 -21.58 1.91
CA ASP A 15 -8.79 -21.63 3.17
C ASP A 15 -7.55 -20.73 3.07
N PHE A 16 -7.73 -19.48 3.49
CA PHE A 16 -6.66 -18.50 3.50
C PHE A 16 -5.47 -18.92 4.37
N GLN A 17 -5.73 -19.57 5.51
CA GLN A 17 -4.69 -19.88 6.48
C GLN A 17 -3.73 -20.95 5.93
N ASN A 18 -4.29 -22.05 5.43
CA ASN A 18 -3.47 -23.10 4.81
C ASN A 18 -2.72 -22.59 3.58
N ALA A 19 -3.36 -21.77 2.74
CA ALA A 19 -2.70 -21.20 1.58
C ALA A 19 -1.61 -20.19 1.95
N PHE A 20 -1.79 -19.42 3.01
CA PHE A 20 -0.77 -18.52 3.54
C PHE A 20 0.42 -19.27 4.13
N GLU A 21 0.19 -20.36 4.85
CA GLU A 21 1.26 -21.23 5.34
C GLU A 21 2.08 -21.86 4.19
N LEU A 22 1.44 -22.19 3.07
CA LEU A 22 2.14 -22.63 1.86
C LEU A 22 3.02 -21.53 1.26
N LEU A 23 2.57 -20.27 1.28
CA LEU A 23 3.37 -19.12 0.83
C LEU A 23 4.60 -18.90 1.72
N LEU A 24 4.43 -19.02 3.03
CA LEU A 24 5.50 -18.79 4.01
C LEU A 24 6.69 -19.74 3.85
N LYS A 25 6.52 -20.89 3.19
CA LYS A 25 7.64 -21.80 2.83
C LYS A 25 8.72 -21.13 1.99
N TYR A 26 8.40 -20.04 1.30
CA TYR A 26 9.31 -19.28 0.44
C TYR A 26 9.57 -17.85 0.94
N ASP A 27 9.19 -17.52 2.18
CA ASP A 27 9.33 -16.16 2.75
C ASP A 27 10.80 -15.73 2.91
N ASN A 28 11.70 -16.70 2.99
CA ASN A 28 13.15 -16.47 3.01
C ASN A 28 13.74 -16.10 1.64
N LEU A 29 12.94 -16.11 0.56
CA LEU A 29 13.38 -15.78 -0.80
C LEU A 29 12.82 -14.45 -1.27
N SER A 30 13.62 -13.71 -2.05
CA SER A 30 13.06 -12.70 -2.94
C SER A 30 12.35 -13.35 -4.12
N PHE A 31 11.46 -12.61 -4.78
CA PHE A 31 10.75 -13.13 -5.94
C PHE A 31 11.72 -13.46 -7.10
N VAL A 32 12.74 -12.64 -7.36
CA VAL A 32 13.82 -12.97 -8.31
C VAL A 32 14.52 -14.27 -7.93
N CYS A 33 14.91 -14.45 -6.67
CA CYS A 33 15.59 -15.68 -6.22
C CYS A 33 14.72 -16.92 -6.41
N TYR A 34 13.41 -16.80 -6.18
CA TYR A 34 12.46 -17.87 -6.47
C TYR A 34 12.42 -18.19 -7.97
N LEU A 35 12.33 -17.19 -8.85
CA LEU A 35 12.29 -17.40 -10.30
C LEU A 35 13.58 -18.00 -10.84
N LEU A 36 14.74 -17.55 -10.36
CA LEU A 36 16.04 -18.08 -10.76
C LEU A 36 16.24 -19.52 -10.27
N ASN A 37 16.09 -19.76 -8.97
CA ASN A 37 16.57 -21.00 -8.34
C ASN A 37 15.52 -22.11 -8.26
N ILE A 38 14.23 -21.76 -8.17
CA ILE A 38 13.14 -22.74 -8.04
C ILE A 38 12.46 -22.97 -9.39
N VAL A 39 12.19 -21.90 -10.14
CA VAL A 39 11.53 -22.01 -11.45
C VAL A 39 12.54 -22.27 -12.58
N GLY A 40 13.79 -21.80 -12.44
CA GLY A 40 14.84 -21.99 -13.45
C GLY A 40 14.73 -21.04 -14.64
N TYR A 41 14.14 -19.85 -14.46
CA TYR A 41 14.08 -18.87 -15.54
C TYR A 41 15.42 -18.14 -15.72
N PRO A 42 15.85 -17.87 -16.96
CA PRO A 42 17.05 -17.08 -17.21
C PRO A 42 16.83 -15.62 -16.77
N ARG A 43 17.92 -14.94 -16.40
CA ARG A 43 17.86 -13.58 -15.81
C ARG A 43 17.20 -12.58 -16.75
N GLU A 44 17.48 -12.68 -18.03
CA GLU A 44 16.98 -11.80 -19.08
C GLU A 44 15.45 -11.88 -19.21
N LEU A 45 14.90 -13.09 -19.06
CA LEU A 45 13.45 -13.29 -19.04
C LEU A 45 12.82 -12.67 -17.78
N ILE A 46 13.48 -12.78 -16.64
CA ILE A 46 12.98 -12.20 -15.38
C ILE A 46 12.96 -10.68 -15.46
N ASP A 47 14.01 -10.06 -15.97
CA ASP A 47 14.09 -8.61 -16.16
C ASP A 47 13.03 -8.12 -17.15
N TRP A 48 12.81 -8.86 -18.24
CA TRP A 48 11.74 -8.59 -19.19
C TRP A 48 10.35 -8.67 -18.53
N LEU A 49 10.09 -9.71 -17.73
CA LEU A 49 8.83 -9.87 -16.99
C LEU A 49 8.62 -8.73 -15.99
N GLU A 50 9.65 -8.34 -15.24
CA GLU A 50 9.56 -7.22 -14.29
C GLU A 50 9.21 -5.92 -15.02
N MET A 51 9.84 -5.64 -16.16
CA MET A 51 9.62 -4.42 -16.93
C MET A 51 8.19 -4.28 -17.46
N PHE A 52 7.57 -5.38 -17.90
CA PHE A 52 6.24 -5.35 -18.52
C PHE A 52 5.09 -5.41 -17.52
N TYR A 53 5.24 -6.18 -16.44
CA TYR A 53 4.14 -6.44 -15.52
C TYR A 53 4.21 -5.59 -14.25
N GLU A 54 5.40 -5.11 -13.88
CA GLU A 54 5.64 -4.47 -12.60
C GLU A 54 6.51 -3.21 -12.72
N ARG A 55 6.89 -2.66 -11.57
CA ARG A 55 7.86 -1.59 -11.47
C ARG A 55 9.26 -2.16 -11.29
N THR A 56 10.27 -1.42 -11.75
CA THR A 56 11.68 -1.75 -11.52
C THR A 56 11.93 -2.07 -10.05
N SER A 57 12.68 -3.15 -9.80
CA SER A 57 13.06 -3.67 -8.47
C SER A 57 11.94 -4.26 -7.60
N VAL A 58 10.70 -4.36 -8.09
CA VAL A 58 9.63 -5.04 -7.36
C VAL A 58 9.97 -6.51 -7.14
N TYR A 59 10.59 -7.19 -8.10
CA TYR A 59 10.91 -8.61 -7.97
C TYR A 59 12.05 -8.86 -6.97
N ASN A 60 12.82 -7.83 -6.59
CA ASN A 60 13.83 -7.96 -5.52
C ASN A 60 13.21 -8.03 -4.12
N GLN A 61 11.90 -7.83 -3.99
CA GLN A 61 11.17 -7.90 -2.73
C GLN A 61 10.87 -9.36 -2.36
N GLY A 62 10.37 -9.56 -1.12
CA GLY A 62 9.99 -10.89 -0.63
C GLY A 62 8.98 -11.57 -1.56
N PHE A 63 9.16 -12.86 -1.78
CA PHE A 63 8.28 -13.66 -2.62
C PHE A 63 6.81 -13.50 -2.22
N VAL A 64 6.53 -13.57 -0.91
CA VAL A 64 5.17 -13.46 -0.36
C VAL A 64 4.54 -12.10 -0.71
N ASP A 65 5.30 -11.00 -0.59
CA ASP A 65 4.80 -9.65 -0.91
C ASP A 65 4.38 -9.50 -2.36
N VAL A 66 5.20 -10.01 -3.29
CA VAL A 66 4.94 -9.91 -4.74
C VAL A 66 3.73 -10.78 -5.10
N VAL A 67 3.66 -12.00 -4.56
CA VAL A 67 2.53 -12.91 -4.83
C VAL A 67 1.22 -12.37 -4.28
N LEU A 68 1.18 -11.88 -3.04
CA LEU A 68 -0.03 -11.27 -2.47
C LEU A 68 -0.47 -10.05 -3.27
N SER A 69 0.46 -9.21 -3.73
CA SER A 69 0.15 -8.07 -4.58
C SER A 69 -0.51 -8.49 -5.90
N ALA A 70 0.04 -9.51 -6.57
CA ALA A 70 -0.53 -10.04 -7.80
C ALA A 70 -1.94 -10.61 -7.57
N LEU A 71 -2.15 -11.34 -6.47
CA LEU A 71 -3.45 -11.92 -6.11
C LEU A 71 -4.54 -10.86 -5.92
N VAL A 72 -4.23 -9.77 -5.22
CA VAL A 72 -5.17 -8.66 -5.04
C VAL A 72 -5.49 -7.99 -6.38
N SER A 73 -4.48 -7.82 -7.25
CA SER A 73 -4.68 -7.26 -8.58
C SER A 73 -5.59 -8.15 -9.44
N ASP A 74 -5.35 -9.46 -9.43
CA ASP A 74 -6.15 -10.42 -10.21
C ASP A 74 -7.60 -10.48 -9.72
N ALA A 75 -7.80 -10.56 -8.39
CA ALA A 75 -9.15 -10.55 -7.82
C ALA A 75 -9.93 -9.28 -8.17
N GLY A 76 -9.26 -8.12 -8.21
CA GLY A 76 -9.89 -6.87 -8.61
C GLY A 76 -10.14 -6.76 -10.13
N ASN A 77 -9.32 -7.40 -10.97
CA ASN A 77 -9.57 -7.49 -12.41
C ASN A 77 -10.79 -8.38 -12.72
N GLU A 78 -10.99 -9.44 -11.93
CA GLU A 78 -12.13 -10.35 -12.07
C GLU A 78 -13.44 -9.75 -11.53
N ASN A 79 -13.38 -9.11 -10.35
CA ASN A 79 -14.58 -8.63 -9.65
C ASN A 79 -14.87 -7.13 -9.85
N GLY A 80 -13.93 -6.40 -10.46
CA GLY A 80 -13.98 -4.95 -10.59
C GLY A 80 -13.46 -4.21 -9.36
N PHE A 81 -12.80 -3.07 -9.59
CA PHE A 81 -12.40 -2.14 -8.54
C PHE A 81 -13.48 -1.05 -8.35
N LEU A 82 -13.75 -0.71 -7.09
CA LEU A 82 -14.65 0.38 -6.73
C LEU A 82 -13.86 1.61 -6.28
N ILE A 83 -14.42 2.79 -6.56
CA ILE A 83 -13.91 4.07 -6.07
C ILE A 83 -14.95 4.72 -5.16
N VAL A 84 -14.48 5.49 -4.18
CA VAL A 84 -15.34 6.35 -3.37
C VAL A 84 -15.53 7.67 -4.13
N GLN A 85 -16.75 7.91 -4.61
CA GLN A 85 -17.09 9.16 -5.27
C GLN A 85 -16.90 10.34 -4.30
N GLY A 86 -16.21 11.40 -4.73
CA GLY A 86 -15.85 12.53 -3.87
C GLY A 86 -14.56 12.33 -3.05
N GLY A 87 -13.91 11.17 -3.19
CA GLY A 87 -12.58 10.90 -2.62
C GLY A 87 -12.61 10.08 -1.34
N LEU A 88 -11.47 9.44 -1.05
CA LEU A 88 -11.33 8.54 0.10
C LEU A 88 -11.44 9.25 1.46
N SER A 89 -11.25 10.57 1.50
CA SER A 89 -11.38 11.37 2.73
C SER A 89 -12.78 11.31 3.32
N ILE A 90 -13.81 11.04 2.51
CA ILE A 90 -15.18 10.86 2.99
C ILE A 90 -15.26 9.74 4.03
N ILE A 91 -14.50 8.65 3.85
CA ILE A 91 -14.47 7.55 4.83
C ILE A 91 -13.88 8.04 6.16
N THR A 92 -12.76 8.76 6.11
CA THR A 92 -12.11 9.26 7.33
C THR A 92 -12.95 10.32 8.04
N ASP A 93 -13.62 11.19 7.30
CA ASP A 93 -14.49 12.24 7.84
C ASP A 93 -15.75 11.62 8.46
N SER A 94 -16.34 10.61 7.80
CA SER A 94 -17.49 9.87 8.33
C SER A 94 -17.14 9.13 9.62
N ILE A 95 -15.99 8.44 9.67
CA ILE A 95 -15.52 7.80 10.90
C ILE A 95 -15.31 8.85 11.99
N CYS A 96 -14.65 9.96 11.68
CA CYS A 96 -14.45 11.06 12.63
C CYS A 96 -15.76 11.62 13.15
N ALA A 97 -16.81 11.73 12.32
CA ALA A 97 -18.13 12.19 12.72
C ALA A 97 -18.79 11.24 13.74
N LEU A 98 -18.65 9.92 13.55
CA LEU A 98 -19.21 8.88 14.42
C LEU A 98 -18.51 8.76 15.79
N LEU A 99 -17.24 9.18 15.90
CA LEU A 99 -16.50 9.07 17.16
C LEU A 99 -17.10 9.97 18.26
N ARG A 100 -17.40 9.35 19.42
CA ARG A 100 -17.77 10.05 20.67
C ARG A 100 -16.68 11.02 21.12
N TYR A 101 -15.42 10.61 21.02
CA TYR A 101 -14.26 11.44 21.36
C TYR A 101 -13.50 11.79 20.09
N LYS A 102 -13.44 13.09 19.76
CA LYS A 102 -12.75 13.57 18.56
C LYS A 102 -11.22 13.44 18.70
N PRO A 103 -10.51 13.16 17.60
CA PRO A 103 -9.05 13.07 17.61
C PRO A 103 -8.42 14.41 18.01
N ARG A 104 -7.32 14.35 18.78
CA ARG A 104 -6.54 15.54 19.14
C ARG A 104 -5.43 15.74 18.13
N LEU A 105 -5.63 16.70 17.22
CA LEU A 105 -4.63 17.03 16.21
C LEU A 105 -3.44 17.78 16.82
N ASN A 106 -2.33 17.82 16.07
CA ASN A 106 -1.08 18.52 16.46
C ASN A 106 -0.55 18.10 17.84
N THR A 107 -0.79 16.84 18.23
CA THR A 107 -0.36 16.27 19.51
C THR A 107 0.56 15.10 19.19
N ILE A 108 1.86 15.34 19.25
CA ILE A 108 2.89 14.37 18.88
C ILE A 108 3.30 13.63 20.14
N VAL A 109 3.18 12.30 20.11
CA VAL A 109 3.68 11.41 21.17
C VAL A 109 5.19 11.28 21.03
N THR A 110 5.93 11.52 22.11
CA THR A 110 7.39 11.44 22.14
C THR A 110 7.90 10.28 23.00
N ALA A 111 7.12 9.82 23.99
CA ALA A 111 7.46 8.64 24.78
C ALA A 111 6.23 7.88 25.28
N ILE A 112 6.39 6.57 25.47
CA ILE A 112 5.44 5.66 26.10
C ILE A 112 6.19 4.92 27.19
N LYS A 113 5.73 5.02 28.44
CA LYS A 113 6.44 4.46 29.60
C LYS A 113 5.46 3.78 30.55
N PRO A 114 5.82 2.69 31.22
CA PRO A 114 5.01 2.16 32.30
C PRO A 114 4.99 3.14 33.48
N ASP A 115 3.87 3.19 34.21
CA ASP A 115 3.77 3.87 35.49
C ASP A 115 4.06 2.86 36.61
N ASN A 116 5.25 2.95 37.20
CA ASN A 116 5.76 1.97 38.18
C ASN A 116 4.91 1.87 39.45
N GLU A 117 4.10 2.88 39.75
CA GLU A 117 3.28 2.92 40.97
C GLU A 117 1.86 2.41 40.76
N SER A 118 1.27 2.64 39.58
CA SER A 118 -0.17 2.46 39.36
C SER A 118 -0.52 1.38 38.34
N GLY A 119 0.47 0.78 37.68
CA GLY A 119 0.26 -0.20 36.60
C GLY A 119 -0.35 0.40 35.33
N ASN A 120 -0.50 1.72 35.27
CA ASN A 120 -0.92 2.44 34.08
C ASN A 120 0.25 2.62 33.10
N ILE A 121 -0.03 3.17 31.94
CA ILE A 121 0.93 3.59 30.92
C ILE A 121 0.90 5.12 30.85
N VAL A 122 2.06 5.73 30.97
CA VAL A 122 2.30 7.15 30.79
C VAL A 122 2.58 7.44 29.31
N LEU A 123 1.75 8.29 28.72
CA LEU A 123 1.91 8.83 27.38
C LEU A 123 2.47 10.26 27.49
N VAL A 124 3.69 10.46 27.02
CA VAL A 124 4.33 11.78 26.95
C VAL A 124 4.12 12.35 25.56
N THR A 125 3.61 13.58 25.50
CA THR A 125 3.40 14.30 24.24
C THR A 125 4.09 15.65 24.28
N ASN A 126 4.20 16.31 23.13
CA ASN A 126 4.71 17.68 23.01
C ASN A 126 3.87 18.74 23.76
N LYS A 127 2.68 18.40 24.24
CA LYS A 127 1.76 19.33 24.91
C LYS A 127 1.45 18.98 26.36
N CYS A 128 1.41 17.68 26.68
CA CYS A 128 0.98 17.21 27.99
C CYS A 128 1.42 15.77 28.26
N ILE A 129 1.35 15.38 29.53
CA ILE A 129 1.52 13.99 29.98
C ILE A 129 0.15 13.44 30.37
N LYS A 130 -0.14 12.21 29.97
CA LYS A 130 -1.39 11.52 30.30
C LYS A 130 -1.15 10.09 30.74
N LYS A 131 -2.02 9.58 31.61
CA LYS A 131 -2.00 8.19 32.09
C LYS A 131 -3.19 7.43 31.51
N PHE A 132 -2.95 6.22 31.03
CA PHE A 132 -3.95 5.32 30.45
C PHE A 132 -3.75 3.90 30.94
N LYS A 133 -4.82 3.10 31.02
CA LYS A 133 -4.68 1.66 31.34
C LYS A 133 -4.06 0.88 30.18
N HIS A 134 -4.41 1.27 28.95
CA HIS A 134 -3.93 0.64 27.72
C HIS A 134 -3.62 1.70 26.67
N VAL A 135 -2.60 1.44 25.85
CA VAL A 135 -2.21 2.30 24.73
C VAL A 135 -2.14 1.42 23.48
N ILE A 136 -2.86 1.82 22.43
CA ILE A 136 -2.81 1.18 21.11
C ILE A 136 -2.03 2.12 20.19
N THR A 137 -0.92 1.64 19.64
CA THR A 137 -0.08 2.40 18.71
C THR A 137 -0.46 2.06 17.28
N THR A 138 -0.96 3.05 16.55
CA THR A 138 -1.26 2.96 15.10
C THR A 138 -0.33 3.74 14.15
N PRO A 139 0.80 4.38 14.56
CA PRO A 139 1.69 4.99 13.59
C PRO A 139 2.44 3.92 12.77
N THR A 140 3.06 4.33 11.67
CA THR A 140 3.98 3.43 10.93
C THR A 140 5.16 3.02 11.82
N PHE A 141 5.78 1.86 11.57
CA PHE A 141 6.92 1.42 12.38
C PHE A 141 8.12 2.37 12.27
N LYS A 142 8.30 3.02 11.11
CA LYS A 142 9.29 4.10 10.95
C LYS A 142 8.99 5.29 11.87
N ALA A 143 7.73 5.70 12.02
CA ALA A 143 7.35 6.76 12.93
C ALA A 143 7.46 6.32 14.40
N LEU A 144 7.16 5.04 14.71
CA LEU A 144 7.29 4.49 16.05
C LEU A 144 8.75 4.45 16.53
N ASN A 145 9.73 4.34 15.64
CA ASN A 145 11.16 4.45 15.99
C ASN A 145 11.56 5.81 16.57
N PHE A 146 10.75 6.87 16.38
CA PHE A 146 10.99 8.19 16.98
C PHE A 146 10.33 8.37 18.35
N ILE A 147 9.55 7.38 18.79
CA ILE A 147 8.89 7.39 20.09
C ILE A 147 9.75 6.59 21.07
N ASP A 148 10.11 7.18 22.20
CA ASP A 148 10.83 6.46 23.25
C ASP A 148 9.90 5.39 23.88
N VAL A 149 10.19 4.13 23.56
CA VAL A 149 9.52 2.93 24.08
C VAL A 149 10.49 2.02 24.84
N SER A 150 11.64 2.56 25.26
CA SER A 150 12.71 1.79 25.90
C SER A 150 12.25 1.08 27.18
N GLU A 151 11.39 1.74 27.95
CA GLU A 151 10.87 1.26 29.23
C GLU A 151 9.65 0.34 29.11
N VAL A 152 9.05 0.20 27.91
CA VAL A 152 7.86 -0.63 27.68
C VAL A 152 8.18 -2.14 27.73
N GLY A 153 9.46 -2.51 27.72
CA GLY A 153 9.87 -3.92 27.79
C GLY A 153 9.59 -4.70 26.50
N LEU A 154 9.67 -4.05 25.33
CA LEU A 154 9.54 -4.73 24.04
C LEU A 154 10.63 -5.80 23.87
N SER A 155 10.23 -7.00 23.42
CA SER A 155 11.17 -8.07 23.13
C SER A 155 12.18 -7.64 22.05
N ILE A 156 13.35 -8.26 22.05
CA ILE A 156 14.40 -7.94 21.07
C ILE A 156 13.91 -8.12 19.63
N GLY A 157 13.12 -9.17 19.35
CA GLY A 157 12.55 -9.41 18.03
C GLY A 157 11.58 -8.30 17.60
N LYS A 158 10.75 -7.79 18.51
CA LYS A 158 9.87 -6.65 18.22
C LYS A 158 10.68 -5.38 17.93
N ARG A 159 11.71 -5.08 18.74
CA ARG A 159 12.59 -3.92 18.50
C ARG A 159 13.35 -4.04 17.18
N TRP A 160 13.79 -5.24 16.83
CA TRP A 160 14.43 -5.51 15.55
C TRP A 160 13.46 -5.28 14.39
N ALA A 161 12.26 -5.83 14.47
CA ALA A 161 11.22 -5.65 13.46
C ALA A 161 10.90 -4.17 13.19
N LEU A 162 10.82 -3.34 14.24
CA LEU A 162 10.61 -1.90 14.08
C LEU A 162 11.70 -1.22 13.24
N ARG A 163 12.94 -1.71 13.33
CA ARG A 163 14.09 -1.15 12.61
C ARG A 163 14.19 -1.68 11.18
N VAL A 164 13.98 -2.98 10.97
CA VAL A 164 14.34 -3.64 9.71
C VAL A 164 13.17 -3.80 8.74
N LEU A 165 11.92 -3.64 9.18
CA LEU A 165 10.79 -3.82 8.28
C LEU A 165 10.84 -2.78 7.15
N ASN A 166 10.89 -3.28 5.92
CA ASN A 166 11.06 -2.44 4.74
C ASN A 166 9.73 -1.77 4.34
N TYR A 167 9.79 -0.50 3.95
CA TYR A 167 8.65 0.23 3.39
C TYR A 167 8.94 0.60 1.95
N LYS A 168 8.01 0.28 1.06
CA LYS A 168 8.10 0.62 -0.36
C LYS A 168 7.90 2.13 -0.55
N HIS A 169 8.65 2.69 -1.49
CA HIS A 169 8.49 4.08 -1.88
C HIS A 169 7.42 4.17 -2.96
N HIS A 170 6.55 5.15 -2.85
CA HIS A 170 5.50 5.38 -3.83
C HIS A 170 5.29 6.87 -4.00
N VAL A 171 5.38 7.35 -5.24
CA VAL A 171 5.13 8.77 -5.57
C VAL A 171 3.86 8.85 -6.39
N LYS A 172 3.04 9.89 -6.13
CA LYS A 172 1.91 10.26 -6.99
C LYS A 172 2.08 11.70 -7.45
N ILE A 173 2.03 11.94 -8.76
CA ILE A 173 2.02 13.29 -9.33
C ILE A 173 0.68 13.49 -10.00
N ALA A 174 -0.09 14.47 -9.55
CA ALA A 174 -1.37 14.83 -10.14
C ALA A 174 -1.22 16.12 -10.97
N PHE A 175 -1.60 16.05 -12.24
CA PHE A 175 -1.71 17.24 -13.10
C PHE A 175 -3.16 17.67 -13.22
N GLU A 176 -3.40 18.98 -13.23
CA GLU A 176 -4.71 19.56 -13.52
C GLU A 176 -4.71 20.15 -14.93
N PHE A 177 -5.67 19.74 -15.75
CA PHE A 177 -5.87 20.30 -17.10
C PHE A 177 -7.21 21.01 -17.20
N LYS A 178 -7.32 21.99 -18.11
CA LYS A 178 -8.59 22.67 -18.42
C LYS A 178 -9.61 21.77 -19.14
N THR A 179 -9.11 20.79 -19.88
CA THR A 179 -9.92 19.85 -20.67
C THR A 179 -9.37 18.45 -20.50
N LYS A 180 -10.25 17.45 -20.45
CA LYS A 180 -9.92 16.02 -20.43
C LYS A 180 -9.47 15.59 -21.83
N PHE A 181 -8.26 16.01 -22.25
CA PHE A 181 -7.79 15.79 -23.63
C PHE A 181 -7.75 14.31 -24.01
N TRP A 182 -7.50 13.42 -23.05
CA TRP A 182 -7.49 11.97 -23.25
C TRP A 182 -8.88 11.39 -23.56
N GLN A 183 -9.97 12.10 -23.28
CA GLN A 183 -11.34 11.70 -23.65
C GLN A 183 -11.81 12.33 -24.96
N ASN A 184 -11.04 13.24 -25.54
CA ASN A 184 -11.45 13.95 -26.74
C ASN A 184 -11.06 13.15 -27.99
N GLU A 185 -12.06 12.73 -28.77
CA GLU A 185 -11.85 11.92 -29.98
C GLU A 185 -10.96 12.60 -31.01
N THR A 186 -11.10 13.92 -31.20
CA THR A 186 -10.29 14.69 -32.16
C THR A 186 -8.82 14.77 -31.73
N LYS A 187 -8.54 14.84 -30.43
CA LYS A 187 -7.16 14.91 -29.91
C LYS A 187 -6.49 13.53 -29.78
N MET A 188 -7.28 12.46 -29.78
CA MET A 188 -6.83 11.10 -29.53
C MET A 188 -7.01 10.20 -30.76
N ASP A 189 -7.05 10.77 -31.97
CA ASP A 189 -7.19 10.03 -33.24
C ASP A 189 -8.31 8.97 -33.21
N SER A 190 -9.50 9.38 -32.76
CA SER A 190 -10.69 8.53 -32.61
C SER A 190 -10.54 7.39 -31.59
N LYS A 191 -9.58 7.47 -30.66
CA LYS A 191 -9.36 6.51 -29.57
C LYS A 191 -9.40 7.18 -28.19
N PRO A 192 -10.56 7.67 -27.75
CA PRO A 192 -10.70 8.28 -26.42
C PRO A 192 -10.48 7.23 -25.31
N ILE A 193 -9.89 7.69 -24.20
CA ILE A 193 -9.57 6.88 -23.03
C ILE A 193 -10.54 7.21 -21.89
N PHE A 194 -11.26 6.20 -21.41
CA PHE A 194 -12.20 6.32 -20.29
C PHE A 194 -11.77 5.45 -19.12
N GLY A 195 -11.03 6.04 -18.17
CA GLY A 195 -10.45 5.31 -17.04
C GLY A 195 -9.26 4.43 -17.45
N GLY A 196 -8.86 3.53 -16.55
CA GLY A 196 -7.72 2.64 -16.77
C GLY A 196 -6.36 3.31 -16.59
N SER A 197 -5.32 2.68 -17.15
CA SER A 197 -3.95 3.18 -17.06
C SER A 197 -3.08 2.83 -18.26
N THR A 198 -2.16 3.73 -18.59
CA THR A 198 -1.11 3.50 -19.59
C THR A 198 0.21 3.18 -18.90
N PHE A 199 0.97 2.26 -19.48
CA PHE A 199 2.27 1.81 -18.99
C PHE A 199 3.37 2.22 -19.98
N THR A 200 4.51 2.64 -19.47
CA THR A 200 5.67 3.05 -20.26
C THR A 200 6.95 2.83 -19.47
N ASP A 201 8.06 2.64 -20.17
CA ASP A 201 9.42 2.58 -19.64
C ASP A 201 10.00 3.96 -19.29
N LEU A 202 9.36 5.05 -19.74
CA LEU A 202 9.68 6.42 -19.35
C LEU A 202 9.59 6.60 -17.83
N SER A 203 10.27 7.62 -17.30
CA SER A 203 10.34 7.90 -15.85
C SER A 203 8.98 8.05 -15.16
N ILE A 204 7.92 8.38 -15.91
CA ILE A 204 6.54 8.50 -15.40
C ILE A 204 5.91 7.14 -15.07
N ARG A 205 6.40 6.05 -15.68
CA ARG A 205 6.04 4.63 -15.55
C ARG A 205 4.59 4.26 -15.80
N ARG A 206 3.68 4.79 -14.99
CA ARG A 206 2.25 4.52 -15.08
C ARG A 206 1.49 5.81 -15.03
N ILE A 207 0.59 5.97 -15.99
CA ILE A 207 -0.38 7.07 -16.07
C ILE A 207 -1.74 6.50 -15.77
N VAL A 208 -2.40 6.94 -14.70
CA VAL A 208 -3.76 6.52 -14.36
C VAL A 208 -4.75 7.61 -14.78
N TYR A 209 -5.75 7.22 -15.56
CA TYR A 209 -6.83 8.10 -15.99
C TYR A 209 -8.00 7.98 -15.00
N PRO A 210 -8.54 9.09 -14.48
CA PRO A 210 -9.67 9.06 -13.56
C PRO A 210 -10.86 8.30 -14.14
N SER A 211 -11.44 7.43 -13.32
CA SER A 211 -12.61 6.63 -13.70
C SER A 211 -13.94 7.33 -13.43
N ASP A 212 -13.91 8.52 -12.81
CA ASP A 212 -15.13 9.28 -12.53
C ASP A 212 -15.70 9.88 -13.84
N ARG A 213 -16.86 9.35 -14.23
CA ARG A 213 -17.55 9.70 -15.48
C ARG A 213 -18.38 10.98 -15.36
N ASN A 214 -18.74 11.41 -14.14
CA ASN A 214 -19.84 12.35 -13.94
C ASN A 214 -19.44 13.76 -13.50
N ASP A 215 -18.16 14.12 -13.52
CA ASP A 215 -17.78 15.51 -13.28
C ASP A 215 -18.06 16.37 -14.53
N THR A 216 -19.31 16.85 -14.63
CA THR A 216 -19.83 17.82 -15.60
C THR A 216 -19.64 19.28 -15.14
N SER A 217 -18.89 19.51 -14.05
CA SER A 217 -18.58 20.87 -13.65
C SER A 217 -17.67 21.52 -14.71
N ILE A 218 -18.03 22.75 -15.09
CA ILE A 218 -17.39 23.60 -16.13
C ILE A 218 -15.91 23.93 -15.81
N HIS A 219 -15.42 23.45 -14.67
CA HIS A 219 -14.01 23.41 -14.28
C HIS A 219 -13.52 21.97 -14.20
N CYS A 220 -13.51 21.26 -15.34
CA CYS A 220 -13.01 19.88 -15.44
C CYS A 220 -11.51 19.82 -15.14
N ARG A 221 -11.15 19.90 -13.86
CA ARG A 221 -9.81 19.72 -13.29
C ARG A 221 -9.44 18.25 -13.42
N ALA A 222 -8.91 17.90 -14.58
CA ALA A 222 -8.69 16.52 -14.90
C ALA A 222 -7.35 16.05 -14.29
N GLY A 223 -7.41 15.23 -13.24
CA GLY A 223 -6.24 14.71 -12.53
C GLY A 223 -5.53 13.58 -13.26
N LEU A 224 -4.36 13.80 -13.85
CA LEU A 224 -3.53 12.69 -14.34
C LEU A 224 -2.61 12.22 -13.23
N ILE A 225 -2.73 10.98 -12.77
CA ILE A 225 -1.87 10.45 -11.71
C ILE A 225 -0.72 9.65 -12.33
N SER A 226 0.50 10.18 -12.25
CA SER A 226 1.70 9.36 -12.40
C SER A 226 1.97 8.61 -11.10
N SER A 227 2.24 7.31 -11.18
CA SER A 227 2.73 6.54 -10.03
C SER A 227 4.05 5.84 -10.32
N SER A 228 5.08 6.13 -9.52
CA SER A 228 6.41 5.51 -9.59
C SER A 228 6.87 4.91 -8.28
#